data_AF-A0A354ZGR9-F1
#
_entry.id   AF-A0A354ZGR9-F1
#
_cell.length_a   1.000
_cell.length_b   1.000
_cell.length_c   1.000
_cell.angle_alpha   90.00
_cell.angle_beta   90.00
_cell.angle_gamma   90.00
#
_symmetry.space_group_name_H-M   'P 1'
#
loop_
_entity.id
_entity.type
_entity.pdbx_description
1 polymer ?
#
loop_
_entity_poly.entity_id
_entity_poly.type
_entity_poly.pdbx_seq_one_letter_code
_entity_poly.pdbx_strand_id
1 'polypeptide(L)'
;MSAKVRDPVLDEIFPALPPRVREAVLALPSADRQSLLEIRLRRGRAAMAVTAEGDLYLRCAGQPVICTENEWEAAVRLVTQSSIYALERELAAGFVTLAGGHRVGLVGRAVLEGERVRGQSELSSMNYRIARQMIGIADRVMPYVFSADGTRVMNVLILSGPGLGKTTLLRDIARQLSTGSGAESGMGA
;
A
#
# COMPACT_ATOMS: atom_id res chain seq x y z
N MET A 1 0.50 -9.64 29.75
CA MET A 1 -0.51 -9.28 28.73
C MET A 1 0.19 -9.35 27.38
N SER A 2 -0.29 -10.17 26.43
CA SER A 2 0.36 -10.27 25.12
C SER A 2 0.06 -9.02 24.31
N ALA A 3 1.10 -8.32 23.84
CA ALA A 3 0.92 -7.15 22.98
C ALA A 3 0.28 -7.62 21.66
N LYS A 4 -0.92 -7.12 21.35
CA LYS A 4 -1.64 -7.45 20.13
C LYS A 4 -0.81 -6.96 18.95
N VAL A 5 -0.21 -7.87 18.18
CA VAL A 5 0.58 -7.55 17.00
C VAL A 5 -0.32 -6.81 16.02
N ARG A 6 -0.02 -5.53 15.78
CA ARG A 6 -0.79 -4.65 14.88
C ARG A 6 -0.63 -5.17 13.46
N ASP A 7 -1.74 -5.43 12.77
CA ASP A 7 -1.75 -5.93 11.40
C ASP A 7 -2.32 -4.81 10.52
N PRO A 8 -1.48 -3.98 9.87
CA PRO A 8 -1.95 -2.79 9.15
C PRO A 8 -2.92 -3.14 8.02
N VAL A 9 -2.90 -4.38 7.50
CA VAL A 9 -3.90 -4.83 6.53
C VAL A 9 -5.29 -4.92 7.19
N LEU A 10 -5.38 -5.45 8.40
CA LEU A 10 -6.63 -5.58 9.16
C LEU A 10 -7.09 -4.27 9.81
N ASP A 11 -6.14 -3.42 10.21
CA ASP A 11 -6.43 -2.18 10.93
C ASP A 11 -6.73 -0.99 9.97
N GLU A 12 -6.07 -0.92 8.80
CA GLU A 12 -6.06 0.28 7.95
C GLU A 12 -6.59 0.03 6.52
N ILE A 13 -6.38 -1.15 5.92
CA ILE A 13 -6.92 -1.49 4.58
C ILE A 13 -8.36 -2.02 4.65
N PHE A 14 -8.66 -2.86 5.65
CA PHE A 14 -9.96 -3.54 5.78
C PHE A 14 -11.20 -2.66 5.63
N PRO A 15 -11.28 -1.46 6.24
CA PRO A 15 -12.44 -0.59 6.07
C PRO A 15 -12.77 -0.26 4.61
N ALA A 16 -11.78 -0.25 3.71
CA ALA A 16 -11.93 0.05 2.29
C ALA A 16 -12.19 -1.19 1.39
N LEU A 17 -12.06 -2.42 1.93
CA LEU A 17 -12.32 -3.66 1.19
C LEU A 17 -13.80 -4.07 1.26
N PRO A 18 -14.38 -4.63 0.18
CA PRO A 18 -15.73 -5.22 0.24
C PRO A 18 -15.74 -6.57 1.02
N PRO A 19 -16.91 -7.06 1.46
CA PRO A 19 -16.99 -8.07 2.52
C PRO A 19 -16.31 -9.40 2.21
N ARG A 20 -16.52 -9.98 1.02
CA ARG A 20 -15.95 -11.30 0.67
C ARG A 20 -14.44 -11.20 0.46
N VAL A 21 -13.96 -10.03 0.03
CA VAL A 21 -12.52 -9.75 -0.06
C VAL A 21 -11.90 -9.64 1.34
N ARG A 22 -12.58 -9.06 2.33
CA ARG A 22 -12.12 -9.08 3.75
C ARG A 22 -12.00 -10.51 4.27
N GLU A 23 -13.04 -11.34 4.07
CA GLU A 23 -13.05 -12.75 4.47
C GLU A 23 -11.85 -13.52 3.87
N ALA A 24 -11.59 -13.35 2.58
CA ALA A 24 -10.47 -14.02 1.93
C ALA A 24 -9.10 -13.52 2.42
N VAL A 25 -8.96 -12.23 2.75
CA VAL A 25 -7.72 -11.69 3.33
C VAL A 25 -7.54 -12.12 4.79
N LEU A 26 -8.63 -12.30 5.56
CA LEU A 26 -8.56 -12.96 6.87
C LEU A 26 -8.07 -14.40 6.73
N ALA A 27 -8.59 -15.14 5.75
CA ALA A 27 -8.24 -16.54 5.48
C ALA A 27 -6.80 -16.75 4.95
N LEU A 28 -6.09 -15.69 4.54
CA LEU A 28 -4.67 -15.80 4.20
C LEU A 28 -3.82 -16.20 5.42
N PRO A 29 -2.82 -17.08 5.25
CA PRO A 29 -1.77 -17.30 6.23
C PRO A 29 -1.16 -15.98 6.72
N SER A 30 -0.74 -15.95 7.99
CA SER A 30 -0.12 -14.75 8.58
C SER A 30 1.16 -14.31 7.85
N ALA A 31 1.88 -15.25 7.24
CA ALA A 31 3.05 -14.97 6.40
C ALA A 31 2.66 -14.22 5.11
N ASP A 32 1.61 -14.68 4.41
CA ASP A 32 1.12 -14.10 3.14
C ASP A 32 0.31 -12.81 3.33
N ARG A 33 -0.17 -12.54 4.56
CA ARG A 33 -0.79 -11.25 4.95
C ARG A 33 0.24 -10.26 5.49
N GLN A 34 1.33 -10.75 6.09
CA GLN A 34 2.64 -10.11 5.94
C GLN A 34 3.10 -10.25 4.47
N SER A 35 4.22 -9.64 4.09
CA SER A 35 4.66 -9.41 2.68
C SER A 35 3.67 -8.71 1.73
N LEU A 36 2.37 -9.10 1.63
CA LEU A 36 1.27 -8.54 0.81
C LEU A 36 1.47 -7.07 0.45
N LEU A 37 1.60 -6.81 -0.85
CA LEU A 37 1.95 -5.54 -1.47
C LEU A 37 0.74 -4.89 -2.13
N GLU A 38 -0.12 -5.68 -2.77
CA GLU A 38 -1.32 -5.19 -3.45
C GLU A 38 -2.50 -6.16 -3.27
N ILE A 39 -3.72 -5.62 -3.21
CA ILE A 39 -4.95 -6.35 -3.52
C ILE A 39 -5.55 -5.78 -4.79
N ARG A 40 -5.80 -6.62 -5.79
CA ARG A 40 -6.31 -6.24 -7.11
C ARG A 40 -7.75 -6.72 -7.27
N LEU A 41 -8.68 -5.77 -7.42
CA LEU A 41 -10.06 -6.03 -7.81
C LEU A 41 -10.27 -5.62 -9.27
N ARG A 42 -10.94 -6.47 -10.04
CA ARG A 42 -11.33 -6.22 -11.43
C ARG A 42 -12.76 -6.71 -11.58
N ARG A 43 -13.66 -5.84 -12.02
CA ARG A 43 -15.10 -6.12 -12.17
C ARG A 43 -15.31 -7.40 -13.00
N GLY A 44 -16.05 -8.35 -12.47
CA GLY A 44 -16.31 -9.65 -13.11
C GLY A 44 -15.14 -10.64 -13.13
N ARG A 45 -14.05 -10.42 -12.38
CA ARG A 45 -12.87 -11.31 -12.33
C ARG A 45 -12.56 -11.74 -10.89
N ALA A 46 -11.76 -12.78 -10.74
CA ALA A 46 -11.25 -13.20 -9.43
C ALA A 46 -10.35 -12.11 -8.81
N ALA A 47 -10.56 -11.82 -7.53
CA ALA A 47 -9.72 -10.94 -6.73
C ALA A 47 -8.33 -11.58 -6.53
N MET A 48 -7.27 -10.77 -6.58
CA MET A 48 -5.90 -11.23 -6.41
C MET A 48 -5.20 -10.52 -5.26
N ALA A 49 -4.34 -11.25 -4.58
CA ALA A 49 -3.31 -10.75 -3.69
C ALA A 49 -1.97 -10.80 -4.45
N VAL A 50 -1.14 -9.78 -4.25
CA VAL A 50 0.24 -9.72 -4.74
C VAL A 50 1.14 -9.65 -3.52
N THR A 51 2.03 -10.62 -3.37
CA THR A 51 3.00 -10.67 -2.27
C THR A 51 4.43 -10.43 -2.79
N ALA A 52 5.44 -10.53 -1.93
CA ALA A 52 6.83 -10.50 -2.40
C ALA A 52 7.25 -11.81 -3.09
N GLU A 53 6.51 -12.89 -2.81
CA GLU A 53 6.74 -14.26 -3.28
C GLU A 53 5.97 -14.57 -4.59
N GLY A 54 4.85 -13.88 -4.85
CA GLY A 54 4.14 -13.96 -6.14
C GLY A 54 2.70 -13.42 -6.12
N ASP A 55 1.99 -13.63 -7.22
CA ASP A 55 0.57 -13.32 -7.39
C ASP A 55 -0.29 -14.55 -7.06
N LEU A 56 -1.31 -14.39 -6.22
CA LEU A 56 -2.26 -15.46 -5.85
C LEU A 56 -3.71 -14.99 -5.90
N TYR A 57 -4.65 -15.90 -6.18
CA TYR A 57 -6.08 -15.60 -6.08
C TYR A 57 -6.55 -15.64 -4.63
N LEU A 58 -7.27 -14.60 -4.21
CA LEU A 58 -7.97 -14.58 -2.93
C LEU A 58 -9.10 -15.61 -2.95
N ARG A 59 -9.23 -16.41 -1.88
CA ARG A 59 -10.17 -17.53 -1.79
C ARG A 59 -10.98 -17.49 -0.50
N CYS A 60 -12.27 -17.81 -0.60
CA CYS A 60 -13.12 -18.19 0.53
C CYS A 60 -13.57 -19.64 0.34
N ALA A 61 -13.49 -20.47 1.39
CA ALA A 61 -13.85 -21.90 1.34
C ALA A 61 -13.22 -22.65 0.13
N GLY A 62 -11.95 -22.36 -0.17
CA GLY A 62 -11.20 -22.94 -1.29
C GLY A 62 -11.52 -22.36 -2.68
N GLN A 63 -12.62 -21.63 -2.85
CA GLN A 63 -13.05 -21.06 -4.14
C GLN A 63 -12.54 -19.63 -4.34
N PRO A 64 -12.09 -19.23 -5.56
CA PRO A 64 -11.69 -17.85 -5.83
C PRO A 64 -12.82 -16.86 -5.59
N VAL A 65 -12.53 -15.75 -4.90
CA VAL A 65 -13.49 -14.66 -4.69
C VAL A 65 -13.65 -13.89 -5.99
N ILE A 66 -14.75 -14.11 -6.70
CA ILE A 66 -15.12 -13.30 -7.86
C ILE A 66 -15.64 -11.93 -7.38
N CYS A 67 -15.07 -10.86 -7.93
CA CYS A 67 -15.57 -9.51 -7.78
C CYS A 67 -16.84 -9.36 -8.64
N THR A 68 -17.98 -9.77 -8.07
CA THR A 68 -19.31 -9.61 -8.66
C THR A 68 -19.71 -8.14 -8.70
N GLU A 69 -20.83 -7.80 -9.36
CA GLU A 69 -21.33 -6.41 -9.39
C GLU A 69 -21.55 -5.86 -7.98
N ASN A 70 -22.22 -6.62 -7.11
CA ASN A 70 -22.48 -6.20 -5.72
C ASN A 70 -21.19 -5.97 -4.92
N GLU A 71 -20.16 -6.81 -5.13
CA GLU A 71 -18.84 -6.69 -4.49
C GLU A 71 -18.08 -5.46 -5.04
N TRP A 72 -18.21 -5.20 -6.34
CA TRP A 72 -17.63 -4.06 -7.04
C TRP A 72 -18.26 -2.73 -6.58
N GLU A 73 -19.58 -2.63 -6.56
CA GLU A 73 -20.27 -1.46 -6.03
C GLU A 73 -19.95 -1.21 -4.55
N ALA A 74 -19.83 -2.28 -3.75
CA ALA A 74 -19.42 -2.17 -2.36
C ALA A 74 -18.00 -1.59 -2.25
N ALA A 75 -17.06 -2.05 -3.08
CA ALA A 75 -15.71 -1.48 -3.15
C ALA A 75 -15.74 0.02 -3.51
N VAL A 76 -16.53 0.42 -4.53
CA VAL A 76 -16.71 1.82 -4.92
C VAL A 76 -17.26 2.67 -3.78
N ARG A 77 -18.34 2.23 -3.11
CA ARG A 77 -18.93 2.97 -1.98
C ARG A 77 -17.94 3.12 -0.82
N LEU A 78 -17.18 2.07 -0.48
CA LEU A 78 -16.22 2.11 0.62
C LEU A 78 -15.00 2.99 0.31
N VAL A 79 -14.44 2.90 -0.90
CA VAL A 79 -13.26 3.68 -1.30
C VAL A 79 -13.58 5.16 -1.52
N THR A 80 -14.76 5.48 -2.05
CA THR A 80 -15.21 6.87 -2.27
C THR A 80 -16.00 7.45 -1.10
N GLN A 81 -16.14 6.72 0.01
CA GLN A 81 -16.96 7.10 1.17
C GLN A 81 -18.40 7.51 0.79
N SER A 82 -18.97 6.81 -0.19
CA SER A 82 -20.26 7.09 -0.85
C SER A 82 -20.38 8.47 -1.53
N SER A 83 -19.28 9.20 -1.74
CA SER A 83 -19.28 10.52 -2.38
C SER A 83 -18.30 10.61 -3.55
N ILE A 84 -18.69 10.00 -4.68
CA ILE A 84 -17.93 10.04 -5.95
C ILE A 84 -17.67 11.51 -6.39
N TYR A 85 -18.63 12.40 -6.19
CA TYR A 85 -18.52 13.82 -6.58
C TYR A 85 -17.59 14.63 -5.68
N ALA A 86 -17.41 14.27 -4.40
CA ALA A 86 -16.40 14.92 -3.55
C ALA A 86 -14.95 14.56 -3.97
N LEU A 87 -14.80 13.51 -4.77
CA LEU A 87 -13.53 12.92 -5.20
C LEU A 87 -13.12 13.27 -6.65
N GLU A 88 -13.66 14.35 -7.26
CA GLU A 88 -13.25 14.74 -8.64
C GLU A 88 -11.72 14.87 -8.79
N ARG A 89 -11.02 15.40 -7.77
CA ARG A 89 -9.54 15.53 -7.79
C ARG A 89 -8.83 14.17 -7.72
N GLU A 90 -9.29 13.27 -6.85
CA GLU A 90 -8.77 11.91 -6.68
C GLU A 90 -9.05 11.04 -7.92
N LEU A 91 -10.19 11.22 -8.57
CA LEU A 91 -10.56 10.55 -9.82
C LEU A 91 -9.71 11.05 -10.99
N ALA A 92 -9.43 12.36 -11.09
CA ALA A 92 -8.50 12.93 -12.05
C ALA A 92 -7.06 12.47 -11.82
N ALA A 93 -6.63 12.35 -10.55
CA ALA A 93 -5.32 11.79 -10.18
C ALA A 93 -5.24 10.26 -10.35
N GLY A 94 -6.39 9.58 -10.43
CA GLY A 94 -6.51 8.14 -10.58
C GLY A 94 -6.17 7.32 -9.33
N PHE A 95 -6.17 7.92 -8.14
CA PHE A 95 -6.05 7.18 -6.88
C PHE A 95 -6.65 7.91 -5.68
N VAL A 96 -7.08 7.14 -4.69
CA VAL A 96 -7.49 7.60 -3.36
C VAL A 96 -6.40 7.25 -2.35
N THR A 97 -6.13 8.11 -1.37
CA THR A 97 -5.22 7.80 -0.25
C THR A 97 -6.04 7.35 0.96
N LEU A 98 -5.62 6.26 1.61
CA LEU A 98 -6.23 5.75 2.84
C LEU A 98 -5.38 6.11 4.06
N ALA A 99 -5.88 5.77 5.26
CA ALA A 99 -5.06 5.74 6.47
C ALA A 99 -3.79 4.88 6.27
N GLY A 100 -2.75 5.13 7.07
CA GLY A 100 -1.45 4.46 6.91
C GLY A 100 -0.62 4.91 5.69
N GLY A 101 -1.14 5.83 4.87
CA GLY A 101 -0.50 6.21 3.61
C GLY A 101 -0.60 5.15 2.51
N HIS A 102 -1.49 4.17 2.68
CA HIS A 102 -1.89 3.24 1.63
C HIS A 102 -2.65 3.98 0.51
N ARG A 103 -2.77 3.38 -0.68
CA ARG A 103 -3.48 4.00 -1.81
C ARG A 103 -4.37 3.00 -2.53
N VAL A 104 -5.51 3.46 -3.03
CA VAL A 104 -6.35 2.69 -3.96
C VAL A 104 -6.25 3.35 -5.34
N GLY A 105 -5.49 2.76 -6.24
CA GLY A 105 -5.48 3.16 -7.65
C GLY A 105 -6.82 2.80 -8.30
N LEU A 106 -7.38 3.71 -9.08
CA LEU A 106 -8.66 3.57 -9.77
C LEU A 106 -8.44 3.58 -11.28
N VAL A 107 -9.06 2.63 -11.99
CA VAL A 107 -9.01 2.53 -13.45
C VAL A 107 -10.41 2.51 -14.02
N GLY A 108 -10.71 3.45 -14.90
CA GLY A 108 -11.95 3.57 -15.67
C GLY A 108 -11.72 4.29 -17.01
N ARG A 109 -12.81 4.76 -17.61
CA ARG A 109 -12.79 5.59 -18.83
C ARG A 109 -12.45 7.03 -18.44
N ALA A 110 -11.40 7.60 -19.03
CA ALA A 110 -11.06 9.01 -18.80
C ALA A 110 -12.15 9.94 -19.36
N VAL A 111 -12.53 10.95 -18.57
CA VAL A 111 -13.42 12.04 -18.98
C VAL A 111 -12.56 13.29 -19.15
N LEU A 112 -12.59 13.89 -20.33
CA LEU A 112 -11.78 15.05 -20.70
C LEU A 112 -12.58 16.35 -20.66
N GLU A 113 -11.91 17.44 -20.30
CA GLU A 113 -12.38 18.81 -20.45
C GLU A 113 -11.28 19.62 -21.14
N GLY A 114 -11.43 19.83 -22.45
CA GLY A 114 -10.34 20.25 -23.32
C GLY A 114 -9.20 19.24 -23.32
N GLU A 115 -7.96 19.71 -23.12
CA GLU A 115 -6.76 18.87 -23.05
C GLU A 115 -6.49 18.27 -21.65
N ARG A 116 -7.38 18.49 -20.67
CA ARG A 116 -7.19 18.03 -19.28
C ARG A 116 -8.12 16.86 -18.96
N VAL A 117 -7.60 15.89 -18.20
CA VAL A 117 -8.44 14.85 -17.58
C VAL A 117 -9.21 15.49 -16.42
N ARG A 118 -10.53 15.60 -16.56
CA ARG A 118 -11.43 16.06 -15.50
C ARG A 118 -11.67 14.96 -14.45
N GLY A 119 -11.68 13.70 -14.87
CA GLY A 119 -11.93 12.57 -13.98
C GLY A 119 -12.03 11.24 -14.71
N GLN A 120 -12.63 10.25 -14.06
CA GLN A 120 -12.88 8.92 -14.62
C GLN A 120 -14.32 8.48 -14.40
N SER A 121 -14.94 7.95 -15.44
CA SER A 121 -16.23 7.24 -15.39
C SER A 121 -16.01 5.73 -15.58
N GLU A 122 -17.07 4.93 -15.49
CA GLU A 122 -17.03 3.48 -15.81
C GLU A 122 -15.86 2.73 -15.15
N LEU A 123 -15.66 2.96 -13.85
CA LEU A 123 -14.59 2.30 -13.10
C LEU A 123 -14.71 0.77 -13.25
N SER A 124 -13.58 0.12 -13.50
CA SER A 124 -13.48 -1.30 -13.88
C SER A 124 -12.42 -2.08 -13.10
N SER A 125 -11.43 -1.41 -12.50
CA SER A 125 -10.45 -2.02 -11.61
C SER A 125 -10.02 -1.10 -10.47
N MET A 126 -9.71 -1.72 -9.33
CA MET A 126 -9.05 -1.09 -8.18
C MET A 126 -7.77 -1.84 -7.82
N ASN A 127 -6.73 -1.09 -7.45
CA ASN A 127 -5.49 -1.62 -6.91
C ASN A 127 -5.24 -1.02 -5.52
N TYR A 128 -5.49 -1.79 -4.47
CA TYR A 128 -5.20 -1.42 -3.09
C TYR A 128 -3.72 -1.69 -2.83
N ARG A 129 -2.89 -0.66 -2.97
CA ARG A 129 -1.46 -0.72 -2.73
C ARG A 129 -1.15 -0.47 -1.25
N ILE A 130 -0.61 -1.49 -0.61
CA ILE A 130 -0.35 -1.52 0.82
C ILE A 130 1.01 -0.88 1.10
N ALA A 131 0.98 0.31 1.69
CA ALA A 131 2.21 0.91 2.20
C ALA A 131 2.74 0.09 3.39
N ARG A 132 3.93 -0.49 3.24
CA ARG A 132 4.65 -1.13 4.35
C ARG A 132 5.76 -0.23 4.87
N GLN A 133 6.00 -0.36 6.17
CA GLN A 133 7.18 0.13 6.87
C GLN A 133 7.99 -1.10 7.27
N MET A 134 9.28 -1.12 6.93
CA MET A 134 10.23 -2.10 7.47
C MET A 134 11.20 -1.33 8.35
N ILE A 135 11.02 -1.46 9.66
CA ILE A 135 11.84 -0.79 10.67
C ILE A 135 13.16 -1.54 10.79
N GLY A 136 14.28 -0.80 10.80
CA GLY A 136 15.62 -1.36 10.98
C GLY A 136 16.32 -1.77 9.68
N ILE A 137 15.65 -1.67 8.53
CA ILE A 137 16.29 -1.98 7.24
C ILE A 137 17.37 -0.96 6.88
N ALA A 138 17.30 0.25 7.43
CA ALA A 138 18.34 1.27 7.24
C ALA A 138 19.54 1.13 8.17
N ASP A 139 19.49 0.32 9.25
CA ASP A 139 20.52 0.29 10.31
C ASP A 139 21.94 0.10 9.75
N ARG A 140 22.09 -0.83 8.80
CA ARG A 140 23.38 -1.14 8.16
C ARG A 140 23.88 -0.07 7.20
N VAL A 141 23.03 0.87 6.77
CA VAL A 141 23.42 1.97 5.88
C VAL A 141 23.50 3.32 6.58
N MET A 142 22.89 3.49 7.77
CA MET A 142 22.95 4.75 8.53
C MET A 142 24.37 5.31 8.73
N PRO A 143 25.43 4.51 8.99
CA PRO A 143 26.79 5.04 9.10
C PRO A 143 27.30 5.76 7.84
N TYR A 144 26.76 5.43 6.66
CA TYR A 144 27.08 6.10 5.39
C TYR A 144 26.13 7.26 5.05
N VAL A 145 25.04 7.41 5.81
CA VAL A 145 24.12 8.56 5.71
C VAL A 145 24.68 9.77 6.46
N PHE A 146 25.57 9.57 7.42
CA PHE A 146 26.27 10.63 8.15
C PHE A 146 27.68 10.90 7.61
N SER A 147 28.23 12.06 7.95
CA SER A 147 29.66 12.37 7.81
C SER A 147 30.51 11.46 8.72
N ALA A 148 31.80 11.34 8.44
CA ALA A 148 32.72 10.49 9.22
C ALA A 148 32.85 10.87 10.70
N ASP A 149 32.47 12.10 11.07
CA ASP A 149 32.41 12.59 12.45
C ASP A 149 31.00 12.45 13.09
N GLY A 150 30.02 11.90 12.37
CA GLY A 150 28.63 11.75 12.80
C GLY A 150 27.79 13.04 12.83
N THR A 151 28.38 14.21 12.55
CA THR A 151 27.75 15.51 12.86
C THR A 151 26.77 16.03 11.81
N ARG A 152 26.85 15.55 10.56
CA ARG A 152 26.02 16.02 9.43
C ARG A 152 25.43 14.87 8.64
N VAL A 153 24.19 15.04 8.21
CA VAL A 153 23.54 14.18 7.22
C VAL A 153 24.10 14.51 5.83
N MET A 154 24.50 13.48 5.09
CA MET A 154 25.07 13.56 3.75
C MET A 154 23.97 13.43 2.68
N ASN A 155 24.25 13.92 1.47
CA ASN A 155 23.38 13.70 0.32
C ASN A 155 23.52 12.25 -0.17
N VAL A 156 22.44 11.47 -0.10
CA VAL A 156 22.43 10.03 -0.44
C VAL A 156 21.57 9.76 -1.68
N LEU A 157 22.14 9.04 -2.66
CA LEU A 157 21.44 8.55 -3.85
C LEU A 157 21.27 7.03 -3.77
N ILE A 158 20.03 6.54 -3.81
CA ILE A 158 19.71 5.11 -3.71
C ILE A 158 19.36 4.56 -5.10
N LEU A 159 20.18 3.65 -5.63
CA LEU A 159 20.03 3.05 -6.95
C LEU A 159 19.67 1.55 -6.86
N SER A 160 18.62 1.11 -7.57
CA SER A 160 18.28 -0.31 -7.76
C SER A 160 17.27 -0.49 -8.91
N GLY A 161 17.00 -1.73 -9.35
CA GLY A 161 15.90 -2.06 -10.27
C GLY A 161 14.49 -1.92 -9.63
N PRO A 162 13.40 -1.80 -10.41
CA PRO A 162 12.03 -1.66 -9.87
C PRO A 162 11.67 -2.77 -8.85
N GLY A 163 10.86 -2.46 -7.85
CA GLY A 163 10.46 -3.40 -6.79
C GLY A 163 11.51 -3.68 -5.70
N LEU A 164 12.81 -3.46 -5.97
CA LEU A 164 13.92 -3.77 -5.05
C LEU A 164 14.06 -2.77 -3.88
N GLY A 165 13.02 -2.60 -3.06
CA GLY A 165 13.09 -2.03 -1.69
C GLY A 165 13.49 -0.56 -1.51
N LYS A 166 14.00 0.15 -2.54
CA LYS A 166 14.57 1.51 -2.42
C LYS A 166 13.67 2.54 -1.72
N THR A 167 12.36 2.56 -2.00
CA THR A 167 11.42 3.45 -1.31
C THR A 167 11.20 3.06 0.15
N THR A 168 11.32 1.76 0.48
CA THR A 168 11.24 1.25 1.84
C THR A 168 12.50 1.62 2.63
N LEU A 169 13.68 1.49 2.03
CA LEU A 169 14.95 1.93 2.61
C LEU A 169 14.94 3.45 2.86
N LEU A 170 14.56 4.25 1.86
CA LEU A 170 14.44 5.70 2.00
C LEU A 170 13.47 6.10 3.12
N ARG A 171 12.35 5.39 3.26
CA ARG A 171 11.36 5.64 4.32
C ARG A 171 11.91 5.31 5.71
N ASP A 172 12.71 4.25 5.85
CA ASP A 172 13.31 3.93 7.15
C ASP A 172 14.47 4.88 7.49
N ILE A 173 15.31 5.28 6.53
CA ILE A 173 16.30 6.37 6.72
C ILE A 173 15.60 7.64 7.19
N ALA A 174 14.56 8.09 6.48
CA ALA A 174 13.82 9.29 6.86
C ALA A 174 13.20 9.16 8.26
N ARG A 175 12.70 7.98 8.65
CA ARG A 175 12.24 7.72 10.02
C ARG A 175 13.38 7.87 11.03
N GLN A 176 14.51 7.18 10.82
CA GLN A 176 15.62 7.14 11.78
C GLN A 176 16.26 8.51 12.00
N LEU A 177 16.37 9.32 10.94
CA LEU A 177 16.77 10.72 11.04
C LEU A 177 15.74 11.55 11.82
N SER A 178 14.45 11.32 11.61
CA SER A 178 13.37 12.04 12.31
C SER A 178 13.19 11.64 13.78
N THR A 179 13.58 10.42 14.16
CA THR A 179 13.47 9.90 15.54
C THR A 179 14.79 9.95 16.31
N GLY A 180 15.87 10.50 15.73
CA GLY A 180 17.21 10.58 16.34
C GLY A 180 17.96 9.24 16.49
N SER A 181 17.31 8.12 16.17
CA SER A 181 17.79 6.76 16.48
C SER A 181 19.07 6.35 15.75
N GLY A 182 19.41 7.02 14.65
CA GLY A 182 20.60 6.71 13.84
C GLY A 182 21.93 7.16 14.43
N ALA A 183 21.94 8.04 15.44
CA ALA A 183 23.17 8.60 16.01
C ALA A 183 23.82 7.71 17.08
N GLU A 184 23.02 6.99 17.88
CA GLU A 184 23.52 6.27 19.05
C GLU A 184 24.16 4.91 18.71
N SER A 185 23.78 4.29 17.59
CA SER A 185 24.30 2.96 17.19
C SER A 185 25.66 2.97 16.49
N GLY A 186 26.22 4.15 16.18
CA GLY A 186 27.51 4.30 15.49
C GLY A 186 28.71 4.51 16.42
N MET A 187 28.49 4.75 17.71
CA MET A 187 29.53 5.26 18.63
C MET A 187 30.13 4.17 19.53
N GLY A 188 30.38 2.99 18.94
CA GLY A 188 30.84 1.78 19.63
C GLY A 188 31.98 1.06 18.91
N ALA A 189 33.13 1.74 18.80
CA ALA A 189 34.45 1.17 18.50
C ALA A 189 35.54 2.09 19.05
#